data_AF-A0A2V8EX69-F1
#
_entry.id   AF-A0A2V8EX69-F1
#
_cell.length_a   1.000
_cell.length_b   1.000
_cell.length_c   1.000
_cell.angle_alpha   90.00
_cell.angle_beta   90.00
_cell.angle_gamma   90.00
#
_symmetry.space_group_name_H-M   'P 1'
#
loop_
_entity.id
_entity.type
_entity.pdbx_description
1 polymer ?
#
loop_
_entity_poly.entity_id
_entity_poly.type
_entity_poly.pdbx_seq_one_letter_code
_entity_poly.pdbx_strand_id
1 'polypeptide(L)'
;AGRHDPYNDPRARGHLQWGPPTAQQVLDTALAFSVINRHFDVADFLLGHGADINTRWNSREPASILHHLVFDGTYESMQFLIDRGIDLTIKNYRWNSTARGWALYGKKDEKMARWLEEAERQREQGR
;
A
#
# COMPACT_ATOMS: atom_id res chain seq x y z
N ALA A 1 17.22 14.66 12.16
CA ALA A 1 16.36 14.34 10.99
C ALA A 1 16.92 13.16 10.18
N GLY A 2 17.31 12.06 10.84
CA GLY A 2 18.13 11.01 10.24
C GLY A 2 17.58 9.61 10.49
N ARG A 3 17.82 8.70 9.55
CA ARG A 3 17.47 7.26 9.51
C ARG A 3 16.07 6.84 9.06
N HIS A 4 15.12 7.76 8.92
CA HIS A 4 13.73 7.44 8.52
C HIS A 4 13.38 7.78 7.07
N ASP A 5 14.32 8.36 6.34
CA ASP A 5 14.18 8.67 4.94
C ASP A 5 14.93 7.59 4.13
N PRO A 6 14.27 6.84 3.23
CA PRO A 6 14.95 5.89 2.34
C PRO A 6 16.08 6.54 1.53
N TYR A 7 16.02 7.85 1.30
CA TYR A 7 17.09 8.61 0.65
C TYR A 7 18.36 8.72 1.49
N ASN A 8 18.35 8.42 2.79
CA ASN A 8 19.51 8.48 3.68
C ASN A 8 20.13 7.11 3.99
N ASP A 9 19.55 6.01 3.52
CA ASP A 9 20.09 4.65 3.68
C ASP A 9 20.80 4.19 2.39
N PRO A 10 22.13 3.97 2.42
CA PRO A 10 22.88 3.48 1.27
C PRO A 10 22.38 2.13 0.72
N ARG A 11 21.80 1.26 1.57
CA ARG A 11 21.22 -0.01 1.14
C ARG A 11 19.94 0.20 0.36
N ALA A 12 19.08 1.12 0.83
CA ALA A 12 17.90 1.52 0.08
C ALA A 12 18.30 2.20 -1.24
N ARG A 13 19.30 3.10 -1.24
CA ARG A 13 19.82 3.75 -2.46
C ARG A 13 20.25 2.77 -3.56
N GLY A 14 20.85 1.63 -3.19
CA GLY A 14 21.26 0.60 -4.16
C GLY A 14 20.09 -0.19 -4.77
N HIS A 15 18.93 -0.21 -4.11
CA HIS A 15 17.69 -0.86 -4.59
C HIS A 15 16.69 0.14 -5.17
N LEU A 16 16.91 1.45 -5.04
CA LEU A 16 16.17 2.46 -5.77
C LEU A 16 16.55 2.30 -7.25
N GLN A 17 15.60 1.84 -8.06
CA GLN A 17 15.75 1.72 -9.53
C GLN A 17 15.91 3.12 -10.14
N TRP A 18 17.12 3.69 -10.02
CA TRP A 18 17.48 4.98 -10.60
C TRP A 18 17.53 4.84 -12.12
N GLY A 19 16.55 5.46 -12.78
CA GLY A 19 16.36 5.40 -14.22
C GLY A 19 14.98 5.93 -14.61
N PRO A 20 14.69 6.01 -15.93
CA PRO A 20 13.31 6.19 -16.38
C PRO A 20 12.41 5.13 -15.75
N PRO A 21 11.16 5.45 -15.39
CA PRO A 21 10.28 4.48 -14.78
C PRO A 21 10.08 3.29 -15.71
N THR A 22 10.17 2.09 -15.16
CA THR A 22 9.84 0.88 -15.90
C THR A 22 8.35 0.87 -16.22
N ALA A 23 7.94 0.12 -17.25
CA ALA A 23 6.52 -0.05 -17.56
C ALA A 23 5.73 -0.54 -16.33
N GLN A 24 6.30 -1.48 -15.55
CA GLN A 24 5.68 -1.97 -14.32
C GLN A 24 5.47 -0.87 -13.29
N GLN A 25 6.47 -0.01 -13.04
CA GLN A 25 6.34 1.09 -12.09
C GLN A 25 5.25 2.08 -12.51
N VAL A 26 5.07 2.30 -13.81
CA VAL A 26 3.98 3.11 -14.34
C VAL A 26 2.63 2.44 -14.09
N LEU A 27 2.49 1.13 -14.39
CA LEU A 27 1.26 0.36 -14.14
C LEU A 27 0.88 0.37 -12.65
N ASP A 28 1.84 0.08 -11.77
CA ASP A 28 1.69 0.03 -10.31
C ASP A 28 1.25 1.39 -9.74
N THR A 29 1.86 2.47 -10.23
CA THR A 29 1.54 3.84 -9.83
C THR A 29 0.15 4.23 -10.34
N ALA A 30 -0.19 3.88 -11.58
CA ALA A 30 -1.52 4.10 -12.15
C ALA A 30 -2.58 3.34 -11.34
N LEU A 31 -2.29 2.10 -10.91
CA LEU A 31 -3.17 1.32 -10.06
C LEU A 31 -3.41 2.04 -8.73
N ALA A 32 -2.36 2.49 -8.06
CA ALA A 32 -2.48 3.24 -6.82
C ALA A 32 -3.38 4.47 -6.97
N PHE A 33 -3.15 5.31 -7.99
CA PHE A 33 -3.98 6.49 -8.23
C PHE A 33 -5.43 6.15 -8.58
N SER A 34 -5.68 5.11 -9.38
CA SER A 34 -7.05 4.70 -9.71
C SER A 34 -7.82 4.29 -8.45
N VAL A 35 -7.20 3.55 -7.53
CA VAL A 35 -7.83 3.10 -6.29
C VAL A 35 -8.05 4.27 -5.31
N ILE A 36 -7.05 5.15 -5.16
CA ILE A 36 -7.15 6.35 -4.31
C ILE A 36 -8.29 7.26 -4.78
N ASN A 37 -8.47 7.40 -6.11
CA ASN A 37 -9.54 8.21 -6.69
C ASN A 37 -10.84 7.42 -6.93
N ARG A 38 -10.95 6.17 -6.46
CA ARG A 38 -12.14 5.30 -6.59
C ARG A 38 -12.57 5.01 -8.04
N HIS A 39 -11.63 5.05 -8.98
CA HIS A 39 -11.81 4.63 -10.37
C HIS A 39 -11.59 3.12 -10.48
N PHE A 40 -12.51 2.34 -9.90
CA PHE A 40 -12.36 0.89 -9.73
C PHE A 40 -12.36 0.10 -11.05
N ASP A 41 -13.04 0.61 -12.07
CA ASP A 41 -13.01 0.09 -13.44
C ASP A 41 -11.61 0.18 -14.06
N VAL A 42 -10.94 1.32 -13.89
CA VAL A 42 -9.55 1.51 -14.31
C VAL A 42 -8.60 0.64 -13.47
N ALA A 43 -8.84 0.54 -12.16
CA ALA A 43 -8.06 -0.32 -11.29
C ALA A 43 -8.14 -1.80 -11.71
N ASP A 44 -9.33 -2.30 -12.03
CA ASP A 44 -9.54 -3.65 -12.54
C ASP A 44 -8.86 -3.89 -13.88
N PHE A 45 -8.97 -2.93 -14.80
CA PHE A 45 -8.26 -2.99 -16.07
C PHE A 45 -6.75 -3.13 -15.86
N LEU A 46 -6.17 -2.30 -14.97
CA LEU A 46 -4.73 -2.32 -14.69
C LEU A 46 -4.28 -3.64 -14.03
N LEU A 47 -5.08 -4.18 -13.11
CA LEU A 47 -4.82 -5.50 -12.51
C LEU A 47 -4.86 -6.62 -13.56
N GLY A 48 -5.83 -6.57 -14.48
CA GLY A 48 -5.91 -7.50 -15.61
C GLY A 48 -4.73 -7.41 -16.57
N HIS A 49 -4.03 -6.27 -16.57
CA HIS A 49 -2.80 -6.03 -17.35
C HIS A 49 -1.51 -6.17 -16.53
N GLY A 50 -1.57 -6.75 -15.34
CA GLY A 50 -0.39 -7.15 -14.57
C GLY A 50 0.16 -6.09 -13.62
N ALA A 51 -0.60 -5.04 -13.29
CA ALA A 51 -0.24 -4.16 -12.18
C ALA A 51 -0.12 -4.97 -10.87
N ASP A 52 0.92 -4.71 -10.08
CA ASP A 52 1.16 -5.42 -8.82
C ASP A 52 0.41 -4.72 -7.67
N ILE A 53 -0.63 -5.36 -7.15
CA ILE A 53 -1.40 -4.86 -6.01
C ILE A 53 -0.59 -4.72 -4.72
N ASN A 54 0.52 -5.47 -4.61
CA ASN A 54 1.41 -5.50 -3.44
C ASN A 54 2.62 -4.56 -3.58
N THR A 55 2.67 -3.79 -4.66
CA THR A 55 3.79 -2.88 -4.94
C THR A 55 3.94 -1.80 -3.87
N ARG A 56 5.19 -1.39 -3.64
CA ARG A 56 5.51 -0.19 -2.85
C ARG A 56 5.56 1.00 -3.79
N TRP A 57 4.38 1.45 -4.21
CA TRP A 57 4.18 2.36 -5.34
C TRP A 57 4.86 3.74 -5.19
N ASN A 58 4.97 4.27 -3.96
CA ASN A 58 5.52 5.60 -3.72
C ASN A 58 7.03 5.55 -3.43
N SER A 59 7.83 6.22 -4.26
CA SER A 59 9.30 6.26 -4.11
C SER A 59 9.81 7.08 -2.92
N ARG A 60 9.05 8.08 -2.45
CA ARG A 60 9.39 8.92 -1.29
C ARG A 60 9.05 8.26 0.04
N GLU A 61 7.96 7.51 0.05
CA GLU A 61 7.53 6.74 1.21
C GLU A 61 7.09 5.35 0.76
N PRO A 62 8.04 4.43 0.50
CA PRO A 62 7.73 3.09 0.03
C PRO A 62 6.81 2.35 1.02
N ALA A 63 5.56 2.22 0.61
CA ALA A 63 4.46 1.64 1.36
C ALA A 63 3.42 1.08 0.38
N SER A 64 2.59 0.13 0.83
CA SER A 64 1.48 -0.38 0.02
C SER A 64 0.38 0.67 -0.14
N ILE A 65 -0.52 0.46 -1.11
CA ILE A 65 -1.67 1.35 -1.37
C ILE A 65 -2.52 1.52 -0.09
N LEU A 66 -2.71 0.46 0.69
CA LEU A 66 -3.47 0.50 1.95
C LEU A 66 -2.92 1.49 2.98
N HIS A 67 -1.60 1.66 3.09
CA HIS A 67 -1.03 2.63 4.02
C HIS A 67 -1.50 4.06 3.72
N HIS A 68 -1.64 4.38 2.43
CA HIS A 68 -2.11 5.70 2.01
C HIS A 68 -3.60 5.88 2.35
N LEU A 69 -4.42 4.87 2.05
CA LEU A 69 -5.86 4.93 2.27
C LEU A 69 -6.24 5.08 3.75
N VAL A 70 -5.37 4.67 4.69
CA VAL A 70 -5.60 4.85 6.14
C VAL A 70 -5.97 6.29 6.47
N PHE A 71 -5.22 7.26 5.93
CA PHE A 71 -5.43 8.68 6.19
C PHE A 71 -6.62 9.25 5.42
N ASP A 72 -6.92 8.70 4.25
CA ASP A 72 -8.06 9.09 3.43
C ASP A 72 -9.40 8.62 4.03
N GLY A 73 -9.39 7.55 4.83
CA GLY A 73 -10.58 7.06 5.54
C GLY A 73 -11.56 6.28 4.66
N THR A 74 -11.15 5.92 3.45
CA THR A 74 -11.99 5.31 2.43
C THR A 74 -12.04 3.78 2.56
N TYR A 75 -12.91 3.30 3.45
CA TYR A 75 -13.18 1.85 3.63
C TYR A 75 -13.53 1.14 2.32
N GLU A 76 -14.23 1.82 1.40
CA GLU A 76 -14.58 1.26 0.09
C GLU A 76 -13.35 0.92 -0.76
N SER A 77 -12.40 1.84 -0.90
CA SER A 77 -11.15 1.59 -1.63
C SER A 77 -10.29 0.52 -0.95
N MET A 78 -10.29 0.47 0.38
CA MET A 78 -9.61 -0.60 1.11
C MET A 78 -10.27 -1.96 0.86
N GLN A 79 -11.60 -2.02 0.92
CA GLN A 79 -12.35 -3.25 0.69
C GLN A 79 -12.12 -3.74 -0.74
N PHE A 80 -12.14 -2.84 -1.74
CA PHE A 80 -11.82 -3.17 -3.13
C PHE A 80 -10.48 -3.91 -3.26
N LEU A 81 -9.42 -3.43 -2.58
CA LEU A 81 -8.10 -4.05 -2.58
C LEU A 81 -8.07 -5.38 -1.82
N ILE A 82 -8.75 -5.45 -0.67
CA ILE A 82 -8.87 -6.66 0.16
C ILE A 82 -9.54 -7.78 -0.62
N ASP A 83 -10.63 -7.47 -1.33
CA ASP A 83 -11.37 -8.43 -2.16
C ASP A 83 -10.50 -8.97 -3.31
N ARG A 84 -9.51 -8.18 -3.76
CA ARG A 84 -8.52 -8.56 -4.79
C ARG A 84 -7.24 -9.17 -4.21
N GLY A 85 -7.24 -9.45 -2.92
CA GLY A 85 -6.22 -10.26 -2.28
C GLY A 85 -4.94 -9.53 -1.91
N ILE A 86 -4.94 -8.19 -1.81
CA ILE A 86 -3.78 -7.42 -1.36
C ILE A 86 -3.20 -7.99 -0.06
N ASP A 87 -1.88 -8.02 0.06
CA ASP A 87 -1.19 -8.43 1.28
C ASP A 87 -1.28 -7.32 2.34
N LEU A 88 -2.03 -7.61 3.40
CA LEU A 88 -2.26 -6.73 4.53
C LEU A 88 -1.02 -6.62 5.45
N THR A 89 -0.09 -7.57 5.33
CA THR A 89 1.10 -7.69 6.17
C THR A 89 2.30 -6.91 5.66
N ILE A 90 2.19 -6.24 4.49
CA ILE A 90 3.26 -5.41 3.94
C ILE A 90 3.66 -4.34 4.96
N LYS A 91 4.95 -4.27 5.26
CA LYS A 91 5.52 -3.26 6.15
C LYS A 91 6.11 -2.11 5.34
N ASN A 92 5.79 -0.88 5.72
CA ASN A 92 6.38 0.31 5.12
C ASN A 92 7.86 0.44 5.49
N TYR A 93 8.63 1.11 4.65
CA TYR A 93 10.08 1.27 4.87
C TYR A 93 10.41 2.07 6.14
N ARG A 94 9.70 3.19 6.37
CA ARG A 94 10.04 4.17 7.40
C ARG A 94 9.91 3.67 8.85
N TRP A 95 8.87 2.88 9.12
CA TRP A 95 8.52 2.45 10.48
C TRP A 95 8.41 0.94 10.64
N ASN A 96 8.68 0.18 9.57
CA ASN A 96 8.49 -1.28 9.56
C ASN A 96 7.09 -1.67 10.09
N SER A 97 6.07 -0.90 9.71
CA SER A 97 4.71 -0.98 10.23
C SER A 97 3.73 -1.30 9.11
N THR A 98 2.66 -2.02 9.41
CA THR A 98 1.58 -2.34 8.45
C THR A 98 0.56 -1.21 8.38
N ALA A 99 -0.40 -1.31 7.46
CA ALA A 99 -1.52 -0.36 7.37
C ALA A 99 -2.32 -0.30 8.68
N ARG A 100 -2.53 -1.45 9.35
CA ARG A 100 -3.13 -1.50 10.69
C ARG A 100 -2.31 -0.69 11.72
N GLY A 101 -0.99 -0.82 11.70
CA GLY A 101 -0.11 -0.05 12.56
C GLY A 101 -0.19 1.45 12.30
N TRP A 102 -0.31 1.86 11.04
CA TRP A 102 -0.54 3.27 10.67
C TRP A 102 -1.89 3.79 11.18
N ALA A 103 -2.94 2.96 11.14
CA ALA A 103 -4.24 3.31 11.71
C ALA A 103 -4.15 3.53 13.23
N LEU A 104 -3.47 2.64 13.97
CA LEU A 104 -3.31 2.74 15.42
C LEU A 104 -2.43 3.92 15.86
N TYR A 105 -1.23 4.02 15.31
CA TYR A 105 -0.22 4.94 15.84
C TYR A 105 -0.14 6.26 15.10
N GLY A 106 -0.38 6.25 13.78
CA GLY A 106 -0.34 7.44 12.94
C GLY A 106 -1.64 8.23 13.01
N LYS A 107 -2.74 7.61 12.56
CA LYS A 107 -4.07 8.24 12.53
C LYS A 107 -4.79 8.22 13.88
N LYS A 108 -4.45 7.28 14.77
CA LYS A 108 -5.15 7.02 16.05
C LYS A 108 -6.62 6.64 15.86
N ASP A 109 -6.89 5.88 14.80
CA ASP A 109 -8.21 5.37 14.44
C ASP A 109 -8.30 3.88 14.81
N GLU A 110 -8.70 3.60 16.05
CA GLU A 110 -8.83 2.22 16.53
C GLU A 110 -9.91 1.42 15.80
N LYS A 111 -10.95 2.08 15.29
CA LYS A 111 -12.02 1.40 14.55
C LYS A 111 -11.47 0.84 13.25
N MET A 112 -10.71 1.66 12.52
CA MET A 112 -10.04 1.22 11.30
C MET A 112 -9.00 0.13 11.56
N ALA A 113 -8.24 0.25 12.64
CA ALA A 113 -7.28 -0.78 13.02
C ALA A 113 -7.94 -2.13 13.33
N ARG A 114 -9.04 -2.12 14.10
CA ARG A 114 -9.83 -3.33 14.38
C ARG A 114 -10.45 -3.91 13.11
N TRP A 115 -10.89 -3.05 12.19
CA TRP A 115 -11.45 -3.50 10.92
C TRP A 115 -10.38 -4.19 10.03
N LEU A 116 -9.17 -3.63 9.94
CA LEU A 116 -8.06 -4.26 9.23
C LEU A 116 -7.63 -5.59 9.88
N GLU A 117 -7.62 -5.65 11.21
CA GLU A 117 -7.32 -6.89 11.96
C GLU A 117 -8.35 -7.99 11.69
N GLU A 118 -9.63 -7.63 11.64
CA GLU A 118 -10.69 -8.57 11.30
C GLU A 118 -10.52 -9.07 9.87
N ALA A 119 -10.23 -8.18 8.91
CA ALA A 119 -9.98 -8.55 7.53
C ALA A 119 -8.77 -9.49 7.39
N GLU A 120 -7.70 -9.27 8.14
CA GLU A 120 -6.54 -10.19 8.22
C GLU A 120 -6.97 -11.57 8.74
N ARG A 121 -7.65 -11.61 9.89
CA ARG A 121 -8.08 -12.85 10.53
C ARG A 121 -9.00 -13.71 9.67
N GLN A 122 -9.97 -13.07 8.99
CA GLN A 122 -10.91 -13.79 8.10
C GLN A 122 -10.18 -14.49 6.96
N ARG A 123 -9.09 -13.90 6.44
CA ARG A 123 -8.27 -14.53 5.40
C ARG A 123 -7.41 -15.67 5.89
N GLU A 124 -6.98 -15.63 7.16
CA GLU A 124 -6.26 -16.74 7.77
C GLU A 124 -7.16 -17.94 8.05
N GLN A 125 -8.42 -17.69 8.43
CA GLN A 125 -9.40 -18.74 8.71
C GLN A 125 -9.98 -19.40 7.44
N GLY A 126 -9.93 -18.70 6.30
CA GLY A 126 -10.36 -19.22 5.00
C GLY A 126 -9.27 -19.92 4.17
N ARG A 127 -8.06 -20.07 4.71
CA ARG A 127 -6.94 -20.82 4.11
C ARG A 127 -6.86 -22.23 4.67
#